data_AF-A0A4V0YRE2-F1
#
_entry.id   AF-A0A4V0YRE2-F1
#
_cell.length_a   1.000
_cell.length_b   1.000
_cell.length_c   1.000
_cell.angle_alpha   90.00
_cell.angle_beta   90.00
_cell.angle_gamma   90.00
#
_symmetry.space_group_name_H-M   'P 1'
#
loop_
_entity.id
_entity.type
_entity.pdbx_description
1 polymer ?
#
loop_
_entity_poly.entity_id
_entity_poly.type
_entity_poly.pdbx_seq_one_letter_code
_entity_poly.pdbx_strand_id
1 'polypeptide(L)'
;MFLTAPQAFCAAKADTKAFNAYYASQSARIYDHLLKVTDYYASLAKDGNDDRLKDVLALRASLSACWELILNAGDMVYVYDMLDPGCSSAVHQLGGMIKTGLVTVGGKLDKELQWMRLVEKNVSDLPIAVQLGQAFRDIEAMAAYFRTAAPTFEPAAAGETRQSVKK
;
A
#
# COMPACT_ATOMS: atom_id res chain seq x y z
N MET A 1 -19.00 39.74 31.48
CA MET A 1 -19.28 38.31 31.26
C MET A 1 -18.81 37.98 29.85
N PHE A 2 -17.56 37.53 29.69
CA PHE A 2 -17.01 37.19 28.38
C PHE A 2 -17.37 35.73 28.08
N LEU A 3 -18.29 35.52 27.14
CA LEU A 3 -18.55 34.21 26.54
C LEU A 3 -17.39 33.90 25.59
N THR A 4 -16.42 33.12 26.05
CA THR A 4 -15.46 32.47 25.17
C THR A 4 -16.22 31.48 24.29
N ALA A 5 -16.19 31.69 22.97
CA ALA A 5 -16.67 30.72 22.00
C ALA A 5 -16.03 29.36 22.29
N PRO A 6 -16.77 28.23 22.12
CA PRO A 6 -16.15 26.93 22.28
C PRO A 6 -15.05 26.84 21.24
N GLN A 7 -13.79 26.80 21.69
CA GLN A 7 -12.70 26.32 20.84
C GLN A 7 -13.11 24.91 20.43
N ALA A 8 -13.58 24.74 19.20
CA ALA A 8 -13.71 23.44 18.61
C ALA A 8 -12.31 22.82 18.68
N PHE A 9 -12.13 21.87 19.59
CA PHE A 9 -10.92 21.08 19.68
C PHE A 9 -10.85 20.26 18.38
N CYS A 10 -10.24 20.82 17.33
CA CYS A 10 -9.90 20.06 16.14
C CYS A 10 -9.01 18.91 16.58
N ALA A 11 -9.39 17.67 16.26
CA ALA A 11 -8.50 16.54 16.49
C ALA A 11 -7.22 16.77 15.66
N ALA A 12 -6.06 16.53 16.27
CA ALA A 12 -4.79 16.52 15.56
C ALA A 12 -4.76 15.31 14.61
N LYS A 13 -5.27 15.52 13.40
CA LYS A 13 -5.27 14.54 12.31
C LYS A 13 -3.83 14.21 11.90
N ALA A 14 -3.57 12.98 11.48
CA ALA A 14 -2.26 12.60 10.97
C ALA A 14 -1.90 13.40 9.71
N ASP A 15 -0.63 13.80 9.58
CA ASP A 15 -0.11 14.38 8.34
C ASP A 15 0.12 13.26 7.31
N THR A 16 -0.70 13.26 6.25
CA THR A 16 -0.70 12.24 5.20
C THR A 16 0.15 12.62 4.00
N LYS A 17 0.78 13.81 3.97
CA LYS A 17 1.55 14.29 2.81
C LYS A 17 2.68 13.33 2.42
N ALA A 18 3.44 12.87 3.42
CA ALA A 18 4.54 11.92 3.20
C ALA A 18 4.02 10.56 2.72
N PHE A 19 2.89 10.11 3.25
CA PHE A 19 2.21 8.89 2.80
C PHE A 19 1.79 9.01 1.34
N ASN A 20 1.04 10.04 0.99
CA ASN A 20 0.51 10.24 -0.36
C ASN A 20 1.63 10.37 -1.41
N ALA A 21 2.73 11.05 -1.08
CA ALA A 21 3.88 11.17 -1.97
C ALA A 21 4.59 9.82 -2.20
N TYR A 22 4.85 9.07 -1.13
CA TYR A 22 5.46 7.75 -1.24
C TYR A 22 4.53 6.79 -2.00
N TYR A 23 3.27 6.73 -1.58
CA TYR A 23 2.23 5.89 -2.15
C TYR A 23 2.09 6.10 -3.67
N ALA A 24 1.93 7.34 -4.13
CA ALA A 24 1.76 7.64 -5.55
C ALA A 24 2.95 7.16 -6.40
N SER A 25 4.18 7.29 -5.87
CA SER A 25 5.38 6.85 -6.58
C SER A 25 5.52 5.33 -6.65
N GLN A 26 5.21 4.63 -5.56
CA GLN A 26 5.36 3.17 -5.47
C GLN A 26 4.21 2.44 -6.15
N SER A 27 2.99 2.96 -6.03
CA SER A 27 1.80 2.37 -6.62
C SER A 27 1.94 2.30 -8.15
N ALA A 28 2.37 3.41 -8.78
CA ALA A 28 2.64 3.45 -10.22
C ALA A 28 3.70 2.43 -10.67
N ARG A 29 4.77 2.23 -9.88
CA ARG A 29 5.82 1.24 -10.21
C ARG A 29 5.30 -0.20 -10.17
N ILE A 30 4.52 -0.53 -9.14
CA ILE A 30 3.96 -1.88 -8.99
C ILE A 30 2.94 -2.16 -10.11
N TYR A 31 2.17 -1.16 -10.52
CA TYR A 31 1.30 -1.27 -11.69
C TYR A 31 2.08 -1.49 -12.99
N ASP A 32 3.19 -0.78 -13.21
CA ASP A 32 4.07 -1.00 -14.36
C ASP A 32 4.61 -2.44 -14.42
N HIS A 33 4.94 -3.02 -13.27
CA HIS A 33 5.34 -4.44 -13.20
C HIS A 33 4.23 -5.40 -13.62
N LEU A 34 2.99 -5.14 -13.18
CA LEU A 34 1.82 -5.91 -13.59
C LEU A 34 1.60 -5.84 -15.10
N LEU A 35 1.76 -4.66 -15.72
CA LEU A 35 1.63 -4.49 -17.16
C LEU A 35 2.69 -5.32 -17.91
N LYS A 36 3.96 -5.25 -17.49
CA LYS A 36 5.04 -6.01 -18.13
C LYS A 36 4.83 -7.52 -18.04
N VAL A 37 4.36 -8.04 -16.91
CA VAL A 37 4.03 -9.47 -16.78
C VAL A 37 2.80 -9.83 -17.61
N THR A 38 1.83 -8.93 -17.74
CA THR A 38 0.66 -9.10 -18.61
C THR A 38 1.06 -9.18 -20.09
N ASP A 39 1.94 -8.28 -20.54
CA ASP A 39 2.46 -8.26 -21.91
C ASP A 39 3.28 -9.52 -22.22
N TYR A 40 4.11 -9.96 -21.26
CA TYR A 40 4.88 -11.18 -21.41
C TYR A 40 3.99 -12.44 -21.47
N TYR A 41 2.96 -12.52 -20.62
CA TYR A 41 1.93 -13.56 -20.71
C TYR A 41 1.29 -13.59 -22.10
N ALA A 42 0.93 -12.42 -22.65
CA ALA A 42 0.33 -12.32 -23.97
C ALA A 42 1.29 -12.74 -25.09
N SER A 43 2.60 -12.51 -24.93
CA SER A 43 3.64 -13.03 -25.84
C SER A 43 3.68 -14.56 -25.82
N LEU A 44 3.77 -15.17 -24.64
CA LEU A 44 3.81 -16.63 -24.50
C LEU A 44 2.57 -17.32 -25.07
N ALA A 45 1.40 -16.70 -24.90
CA ALA A 45 0.15 -17.19 -25.47
C ALA A 45 0.16 -17.21 -27.01
N LYS A 46 0.78 -16.20 -27.63
CA LYS A 46 0.93 -16.13 -29.09
C LYS A 46 1.92 -17.16 -29.61
N ASP A 47 2.97 -17.45 -28.85
CA ASP A 47 4.01 -18.40 -29.21
C ASP A 47 3.60 -19.87 -28.95
N GLY A 48 2.42 -20.11 -28.36
CA GLY A 48 1.89 -21.45 -28.10
C GLY A 48 2.60 -22.20 -26.97
N ASN A 49 3.25 -21.49 -26.04
CA ASN A 49 4.01 -22.08 -24.94
C ASN A 49 3.11 -22.41 -23.73
N ASP A 50 2.19 -23.36 -23.92
CA ASP A 50 1.13 -23.70 -22.97
C ASP A 50 1.63 -24.23 -21.62
N ASP A 51 2.82 -24.84 -21.60
CA ASP A 51 3.41 -25.41 -20.39
C ASP A 51 3.86 -24.32 -19.42
N ARG A 52 4.47 -23.24 -19.93
CA ARG A 52 4.98 -22.13 -19.11
C ARG A 52 3.96 -21.01 -18.89
N LEU A 53 2.91 -20.98 -19.71
CA LEU A 53 1.84 -20.01 -19.64
C LEU A 53 1.16 -19.99 -18.24
N LYS A 54 1.00 -21.16 -17.62
CA LYS A 54 0.30 -21.31 -16.34
C LYS A 54 1.05 -20.65 -15.18
N ASP A 55 2.37 -20.80 -15.13
CA ASP A 55 3.19 -20.20 -14.08
C ASP A 55 3.21 -18.67 -14.21
N VAL A 56 3.34 -18.15 -15.44
CA VAL A 56 3.29 -16.70 -15.70
C VAL A 56 1.90 -16.14 -15.42
N LEU A 57 0.83 -16.87 -15.72
CA LEU A 57 -0.54 -16.48 -15.37
C LEU A 57 -0.74 -16.40 -13.85
N ALA A 58 -0.22 -17.36 -13.09
CA ALA A 58 -0.28 -17.34 -11.64
C ALA A 58 0.46 -16.12 -11.06
N LEU A 59 1.65 -15.80 -11.58
CA LEU A 59 2.41 -14.61 -11.18
C LEU A 59 1.67 -13.31 -11.52
N ARG A 60 1.05 -13.25 -12.70
CA ARG A 60 0.20 -12.12 -13.09
C ARG A 60 -0.98 -11.94 -12.12
N ALA A 61 -1.64 -13.03 -11.75
CA ALA A 61 -2.77 -13.00 -10.83
C ALA A 61 -2.34 -12.49 -9.43
N SER A 62 -1.23 -12.99 -8.89
CA SER A 62 -0.71 -12.51 -7.60
C SER A 62 -0.24 -11.05 -7.66
N LEU A 63 0.36 -10.59 -8.76
CA LEU A 63 0.68 -9.18 -8.94
C LEU A 63 -0.58 -8.30 -8.99
N SER A 64 -1.64 -8.77 -9.66
CA SER A 64 -2.93 -8.08 -9.65
C SER A 64 -3.52 -8.02 -8.24
N ALA A 65 -3.45 -9.11 -7.47
CA ALA A 65 -3.91 -9.13 -6.09
C ALA A 65 -3.11 -8.14 -5.21
N CYS A 66 -1.78 -8.09 -5.37
CA CYS A 66 -0.93 -7.11 -4.70
C CYS A 66 -1.32 -5.67 -5.06
N TRP A 67 -1.60 -5.42 -6.34
CA TRP A 67 -2.02 -4.11 -6.82
C TRP A 67 -3.33 -3.65 -6.18
N GLU A 68 -4.35 -4.50 -6.17
CA GLU A 68 -5.65 -4.21 -5.53
C GLU A 68 -5.49 -3.96 -4.02
N LEU A 69 -4.66 -4.74 -3.34
CA LEU A 69 -4.37 -4.54 -1.92
C LEU A 69 -3.72 -3.17 -1.65
N ILE A 70 -2.84 -2.73 -2.55
CA ILE A 70 -2.21 -1.41 -2.49
C ILE A 70 -3.25 -0.32 -2.75
N LEU A 71 -4.11 -0.46 -3.74
CA LEU A 71 -5.20 0.49 -4.01
C LEU A 71 -6.10 0.70 -2.78
N ASN A 72 -6.50 -0.39 -2.14
CA ASN A 72 -7.28 -0.33 -0.89
C ASN A 72 -6.56 0.45 0.22
N ALA A 73 -5.23 0.36 0.31
CA ALA A 73 -4.46 1.15 1.28
C ALA A 73 -4.50 2.65 0.97
N GLY A 74 -4.38 3.02 -0.31
CA GLY A 74 -4.55 4.41 -0.75
C GLY A 74 -5.94 4.95 -0.46
N ASP A 75 -6.98 4.18 -0.78
CA ASP A 75 -8.37 4.59 -0.59
C ASP A 75 -8.72 4.83 0.87
N MET A 76 -8.19 4.01 1.79
CA MET A 76 -8.36 4.22 3.23
C MET A 76 -7.81 5.58 3.68
N VAL A 77 -6.62 5.96 3.21
CA VAL A 77 -6.00 7.25 3.56
C VAL A 77 -6.70 8.41 2.86
N TYR A 78 -7.14 8.23 1.63
CA TYR A 78 -7.94 9.24 0.92
C TYR A 78 -9.26 9.54 1.66
N VAL A 79 -10.01 8.52 2.06
CA VAL A 79 -11.26 8.69 2.83
C VAL A 79 -10.98 9.41 4.15
N TYR A 80 -9.88 9.07 4.81
CA TYR A 80 -9.46 9.76 6.02
C TYR A 80 -9.17 11.23 5.76
N ASP A 81 -8.45 11.58 4.69
CA ASP A 81 -8.14 12.95 4.29
C ASP A 81 -9.40 13.79 4.07
N MET A 82 -10.50 13.19 3.63
CA MET A 82 -11.79 13.85 3.42
C MET A 82 -12.58 14.14 4.71
N LEU A 83 -12.19 13.59 5.87
CA LEU A 83 -12.87 13.86 7.13
C LEU A 83 -12.64 15.29 7.63
N ASP A 84 -13.72 15.90 8.12
CA ASP A 84 -13.68 17.16 8.87
C ASP A 84 -12.89 16.97 10.18
N PRO A 85 -11.79 17.72 10.41
CA PRO A 85 -11.03 17.70 11.65
C PRO A 85 -11.85 18.06 12.91
N GLY A 86 -12.98 18.76 12.76
CA GLY A 86 -13.92 19.07 13.83
C GLY A 86 -14.68 17.84 14.37
N CYS A 87 -14.73 16.75 13.60
CA CYS A 87 -15.35 15.48 14.00
C CYS A 87 -14.34 14.56 14.71
N SER A 88 -13.89 14.94 15.90
CA SER A 88 -12.80 14.26 16.63
C SER A 88 -13.03 12.75 16.83
N SER A 89 -14.25 12.33 17.13
CA SER A 89 -14.61 10.91 17.27
C SER A 89 -14.40 10.12 15.97
N ALA A 90 -14.85 10.66 14.84
CA ALA A 90 -14.69 10.04 13.53
C ALA A 90 -13.21 9.99 13.11
N VAL A 91 -12.46 11.08 13.35
CA VAL A 91 -11.01 11.13 13.07
C VAL A 91 -10.25 10.07 13.88
N HIS A 92 -10.56 9.90 15.17
CA HIS A 92 -9.92 8.88 16.00
C HIS A 92 -10.31 7.46 15.60
N GLN A 93 -11.60 7.23 15.34
CA GLN A 93 -12.09 5.92 14.91
C GLN A 93 -11.47 5.50 13.59
N LEU A 94 -11.51 6.36 12.57
CA LEU A 94 -10.95 6.04 11.25
C LEU A 94 -9.43 5.97 11.28
N GLY A 95 -8.74 6.80 12.09
CA GLY A 95 -7.30 6.67 12.31
C GLY A 95 -6.90 5.28 12.84
N GLY A 96 -7.63 4.76 13.84
CA GLY A 96 -7.43 3.40 14.35
C GLY A 96 -7.74 2.30 13.32
N MET A 97 -8.76 2.50 12.48
CA MET A 97 -9.08 1.59 11.37
C MET A 97 -7.98 1.58 10.32
N ILE A 98 -7.42 2.74 9.94
CA ILE A 98 -6.31 2.83 8.98
C ILE A 98 -5.07 2.14 9.52
N LYS A 99 -4.70 2.35 10.80
CA LYS A 99 -3.58 1.63 11.41
C LYS A 99 -3.73 0.12 11.20
N THR A 100 -4.90 -0.41 11.57
CA THR A 100 -5.20 -1.84 11.44
C THR A 100 -5.21 -2.29 9.99
N GLY A 101 -5.80 -1.47 9.11
CA GLY A 101 -5.89 -1.72 7.67
C GLY A 101 -4.53 -1.79 6.99
N LEU A 102 -3.65 -0.82 7.23
CA LEU A 102 -2.29 -0.78 6.67
C LEU A 102 -1.44 -1.97 7.13
N VAL A 103 -1.51 -2.34 8.41
CA VAL A 103 -0.83 -3.55 8.93
C VAL A 103 -1.38 -4.80 8.26
N THR A 104 -2.70 -4.89 8.10
CA THR A 104 -3.37 -6.03 7.46
C THR A 104 -2.98 -6.14 5.99
N VAL A 105 -2.98 -5.04 5.24
CA VAL A 105 -2.54 -4.99 3.85
C VAL A 105 -1.08 -5.42 3.75
N GLY A 106 -0.18 -4.88 4.57
CA GLY A 106 1.23 -5.28 4.59
C GLY A 106 1.39 -6.79 4.79
N GLY A 107 0.67 -7.38 5.77
CA GLY A 107 0.71 -8.83 6.00
C GLY A 107 0.13 -9.67 4.85
N LYS A 108 -0.86 -9.15 4.11
CA LYS A 108 -1.38 -9.81 2.90
C LYS A 108 -0.38 -9.75 1.74
N LEU A 109 0.31 -8.62 1.57
CA LEU A 109 1.38 -8.48 0.57
C LEU A 109 2.53 -9.47 0.84
N ASP A 110 2.93 -9.67 2.09
CA ASP A 110 3.94 -10.69 2.43
C ASP A 110 3.50 -12.10 2.02
N LYS A 111 2.23 -12.44 2.23
CA LYS A 111 1.68 -13.75 1.85
C LYS A 111 1.70 -13.95 0.34
N GLU A 112 1.27 -12.94 -0.43
CA GLU A 112 1.37 -13.00 -1.89
C GLU A 112 2.83 -13.11 -2.34
N LEU A 113 3.77 -12.40 -1.71
CA LEU A 113 5.19 -12.52 -2.02
C LEU A 113 5.73 -13.93 -1.76
N GLN A 114 5.31 -14.59 -0.69
CA GLN A 114 5.68 -15.98 -0.42
C GLN A 114 5.17 -16.91 -1.53
N TRP A 115 3.92 -16.75 -1.95
CA TRP A 115 3.35 -17.52 -3.06
C TRP A 115 4.08 -17.25 -4.38
N MET A 116 4.31 -15.99 -4.73
CA MET A 116 5.00 -15.64 -5.97
C MET A 116 6.44 -16.18 -6.02
N ARG A 117 7.18 -16.17 -4.91
CA ARG A 117 8.53 -16.75 -4.83
C ARG A 117 8.56 -18.28 -5.00
N LEU A 118 7.46 -18.99 -4.76
CA LEU A 118 7.37 -20.42 -5.06
C LEU A 118 7.21 -20.63 -6.57
N VAL A 119 6.35 -19.85 -7.21
CA VAL A 119 6.08 -19.95 -8.66
C VAL A 119 7.24 -19.40 -9.50
N GLU A 120 7.93 -18.37 -9.02
CA GLU A 120 9.06 -17.74 -9.73
C GLU A 120 10.20 -18.73 -10.04
N LYS A 121 10.40 -19.75 -9.20
CA LYS A 121 11.37 -20.82 -9.46
C LYS A 121 11.11 -21.54 -10.78
N ASN A 122 9.84 -21.73 -11.15
CA ASN A 122 9.43 -22.40 -12.38
C ASN A 122 9.71 -21.55 -13.63
N VAL A 123 9.87 -20.23 -13.46
CA VAL A 123 10.09 -19.28 -14.56
C VAL A 123 11.45 -18.57 -14.47
N SER A 124 12.36 -19.07 -13.64
CA SER A 124 13.66 -18.44 -13.36
C SER A 124 14.58 -18.37 -14.58
N ASP A 125 14.40 -19.26 -15.54
CA ASP A 125 15.08 -19.28 -16.84
C ASP A 125 14.46 -18.33 -17.89
N LEU A 126 13.28 -17.75 -17.62
CA LEU A 126 12.61 -16.85 -18.54
C LEU A 126 13.10 -15.40 -18.38
N PRO A 127 13.09 -14.60 -19.47
CA PRO A 127 13.42 -13.17 -19.40
C PRO A 127 12.62 -12.37 -18.37
N ILE A 128 11.39 -12.79 -18.07
CA ILE A 128 10.50 -12.12 -17.11
C ILE A 128 10.99 -12.23 -15.65
N ALA A 129 11.88 -13.18 -15.33
CA ALA A 129 12.39 -13.39 -13.97
C ALA A 129 13.05 -12.14 -13.36
N VAL A 130 13.81 -11.38 -14.16
CA VAL A 130 14.45 -10.12 -13.71
C VAL A 130 13.41 -9.09 -13.28
N GLN A 131 12.33 -8.98 -14.06
CA GLN A 131 11.23 -8.06 -13.80
C GLN A 131 10.43 -8.49 -12.55
N LEU A 132 10.22 -9.80 -12.35
CA LEU A 132 9.59 -10.34 -11.15
C LEU A 132 10.44 -10.08 -9.90
N GLY A 133 11.75 -10.25 -9.99
CA GLY A 133 12.67 -9.94 -8.89
C GLY A 133 12.62 -8.48 -8.46
N GLN A 134 12.48 -7.54 -9.40
CA GLN A 134 12.26 -6.13 -9.08
C GLN A 134 10.89 -5.90 -8.43
N ALA A 135 9.84 -6.51 -8.98
CA ALA A 135 8.51 -6.40 -8.44
C ALA A 135 8.43 -6.89 -6.99
N PHE A 136 9.12 -7.99 -6.67
CA PHE A 136 9.14 -8.51 -5.30
C PHE A 136 9.77 -7.54 -4.32
N ARG A 137 10.87 -6.88 -4.70
CA ARG A 137 11.52 -5.86 -3.86
C ARG A 137 10.63 -4.65 -3.64
N ASP A 138 9.95 -4.17 -4.68
CA ASP A 138 9.11 -2.99 -4.57
C ASP A 138 7.83 -3.27 -3.75
N ILE A 139 7.25 -4.47 -3.87
CA ILE A 139 6.12 -4.90 -3.03
C ILE A 139 6.56 -5.10 -1.57
N GLU A 140 7.73 -5.68 -1.34
CA GLU A 140 8.29 -5.87 0.00
C GLU A 140 8.57 -4.51 0.68
N ALA A 141 9.12 -3.56 -0.06
CA ALA A 141 9.30 -2.18 0.39
C ALA A 141 7.97 -1.50 0.72
N MET A 142 6.95 -1.66 -0.12
CA MET A 142 5.61 -1.11 0.11
C MET A 142 4.96 -1.73 1.37
N ALA A 143 5.06 -3.04 1.55
CA ALA A 143 4.54 -3.73 2.73
C ALA A 143 5.24 -3.25 4.02
N ALA A 144 6.56 -3.11 4.00
CA ALA A 144 7.33 -2.55 5.10
C ALA A 144 6.96 -1.09 5.40
N TYR A 145 6.74 -0.30 4.34
CA TYR A 145 6.31 1.08 4.47
C TYR A 145 4.94 1.20 5.14
N PHE A 146 3.96 0.39 4.74
CA PHE A 146 2.63 0.40 5.37
C PHE A 146 2.69 0.13 6.88
N ARG A 147 3.56 -0.78 7.33
CA ARG A 147 3.76 -1.02 8.77
C ARG A 147 4.40 0.18 9.47
N THR A 148 5.31 0.88 8.78
CA THR A 148 5.99 2.07 9.30
C THR A 148 5.05 3.28 9.36
N ALA A 149 4.15 3.40 8.39
CA ALA A 149 3.17 4.47 8.31
C ALA A 149 1.96 4.24 9.23
N ALA A 150 1.53 2.99 9.46
CA ALA A 150 0.39 2.66 10.31
C ALA A 150 0.33 3.39 11.67
N PRO A 151 1.40 3.46 12.48
CA PRO A 151 1.35 4.14 13.78
C PRO A 151 1.18 5.67 13.70
N THR A 152 1.39 6.29 12.53
CA THR A 152 1.23 7.75 12.40
C THR A 152 -0.23 8.20 12.52
N PHE A 153 -1.17 7.27 12.30
CA PHE A 153 -2.62 7.47 12.37
C PHE A 153 -3.20 7.29 13.78
N GLU A 154 -2.38 6.96 14.78
CA GLU A 154 -2.82 6.95 16.18
C GLU A 154 -3.01 8.37 16.73
N PRO A 155 -3.99 8.59 17.63
CA PRO A 155 -4.06 9.81 18.41
C PRO A 155 -2.74 9.99 19.19
N ALA A 156 -2.23 11.22 19.25
CA ALA A 156 -1.08 11.52 20.12
C ALA A 156 -1.42 11.12 21.56
N ALA A 157 -0.47 10.51 22.28
CA ALA A 157 -0.65 10.22 23.69
C ALA A 157 -0.97 11.51 24.45
N ALA A 158 -1.83 11.44 25.47
CA ALA A 158 -2.18 12.60 26.27
C ALA A 158 -0.91 13.24 26.85
N GLY A 159 -0.58 14.45 26.40
CA GLY A 159 0.62 15.20 26.83
C GLY A 159 1.67 15.45 25.74
N GLU A 160 1.57 14.84 24.55
CA GLU A 160 2.50 15.12 23.45
C GLU A 160 1.98 16.23 22.54
N THR A 161 2.46 17.46 22.72
CA THR A 161 2.41 18.48 21.68
C THR A 161 3.48 18.15 20.63
N ARG A 162 3.08 17.58 19.49
CA ARG A 162 3.97 17.42 18.33
C ARG A 162 4.44 18.81 17.88
N GLN A 163 5.65 19.21 18.30
CA GLN A 163 6.31 20.38 17.74
C GLN A 163 6.56 20.17 16.25
N SER A 164 6.38 21.23 15.46
CA SER A 164 6.76 21.21 14.05
C SER A 164 8.28 21.11 13.93
N VAL A 165 8.77 19.99 13.42
CA VAL A 165 10.19 19.87 13.07
C VAL A 165 10.39 20.66 11.78
N LYS A 166 10.94 21.87 11.90
CA LYS A 166 11.58 22.54 10.77
C LYS A 166 12.84 21.77 10.39
N LYS A 167 12.94 21.35 9.14
CA LYS A 167 14.22 21.22 8.44
C LYS A 167 14.19 22.19 7.27
#